data_AF-A0A6N1YAR0-F1
#
_entry.id   AF-A0A6N1YAR0-F1
#
_cell.length_a   1.000
_cell.length_b   1.000
_cell.length_c   1.000
_cell.angle_alpha   90.00
_cell.angle_beta   90.00
_cell.angle_gamma   90.00
#
_symmetry.space_group_name_H-M   'P 1'
#
loop_
_entity.id
_entity.type
_entity.pdbx_description
1 polymer ?
#
loop_
_entity_poly.entity_id
_entity_poly.type
_entity_poly.pdbx_seq_one_letter_code
_entity_poly.pdbx_strand_id
1 'polypeptide(L)' 'MSIRTFIFCDICNPQGLRSIEFRRRPRNDRTGRRLSDGRSWIEGTISAAVENGWSINSEGKHICPVCKEHMQLE' A
#
# COMPACT_ATOMS: atom_id res chain seq x y z
N MET A 1 5.87 23.21 -7.56
CA MET A 1 5.74 21.78 -7.90
C MET A 1 5.90 20.99 -6.62
N SER A 2 4.89 20.25 -6.16
CA SER A 2 5.04 19.38 -4.98
C SER A 2 5.64 18.04 -5.41
N ILE A 3 6.64 17.57 -4.69
CA ILE A 3 7.16 16.21 -4.84
C ILE A 3 6.09 15.28 -4.26
N ARG A 4 5.52 14.42 -5.10
CA ARG A 4 4.58 13.38 -4.68
C ARG A 4 5.39 12.20 -4.14
N THR A 5 5.24 11.90 -2.85
CA THR A 5 5.85 10.74 -2.20
C THR A 5 4.95 9.53 -2.33
N PHE A 6 5.52 8.38 -2.65
CA PHE A 6 4.81 7.11 -2.73
C PHE A 6 5.43 6.10 -1.78
N ILE A 7 4.58 5.37 -1.07
CA ILE A 7 4.97 4.31 -0.15
C ILE A 7 4.46 2.99 -0.72
N PHE A 8 5.35 2.01 -0.82
CA PHE A 8 5.07 0.68 -1.37
C PHE A 8 5.14 -0.36 -0.28
N CYS A 9 4.32 -1.41 -0.37
CA CYS A 9 4.42 -2.50 0.59
C CYS A 9 5.60 -3.40 0.24
N ASP A 10 6.52 -3.59 1.16
CA ASP A 10 7.72 -4.42 0.96
C ASP A 10 7.42 -5.93 0.93
N ILE A 11 6.19 -6.34 1.28
CA ILE A 11 5.75 -7.74 1.24
C ILE A 11 5.04 -8.05 -0.08
N CYS A 12 3.92 -7.38 -0.37
CA CYS A 12 3.14 -7.67 -1.57
C CYS A 12 3.63 -6.89 -2.81
N ASN A 13 4.40 -5.81 -2.65
CA ASN A 13 4.86 -4.97 -3.75
C ASN A 13 6.36 -4.58 -3.66
N PRO A 14 7.28 -5.55 -3.48
CA PRO A 14 8.72 -5.27 -3.33
C PRO A 14 9.37 -4.62 -4.57
N GLN A 15 8.69 -4.68 -5.73
CA GLN A 15 9.17 -4.07 -6.98
C GLN A 15 8.72 -2.61 -7.16
N GLY A 16 7.97 -2.04 -6.20
CA GLY A 16 7.52 -0.65 -6.28
C GLY A 16 6.59 -0.34 -7.46
N LEU A 17 5.73 -1.30 -7.86
CA LEU A 17 4.84 -1.09 -9.00
C LEU A 17 3.68 -0.17 -8.61
N ARG A 18 3.59 0.97 -9.32
CA ARG A 18 2.54 1.99 -9.14
C ARG A 18 1.48 1.99 -10.25
N SER A 19 1.41 0.95 -11.08
CA SER A 19 0.47 0.96 -12.22
C SER A 19 -0.95 1.14 -11.71
N ILE A 20 -1.53 2.29 -12.05
CA ILE A 20 -2.95 2.53 -11.84
C ILE A 20 -3.66 1.60 -12.83
N GLU A 21 -4.39 0.61 -12.32
CA GLU A 21 -5.27 -0.17 -13.18
C GLU A 21 -6.33 0.77 -13.74
N PHE A 22 -6.22 1.11 -15.03
CA PHE A 22 -7.28 1.75 -15.77
C PHE A 22 -8.50 0.83 -15.75
N ARG A 23 -9.49 1.11 -14.90
CA ARG A 23 -10.72 0.34 -14.85
C ARG A 23 -11.94 1.17 -15.10
N ARG A 24 -12.83 0.59 -15.93
CA ARG A 24 -14.06 1.16 -16.46
C ARG A 24 -15.17 1.37 -15.42
N ARG A 25 -15.02 0.92 -14.17
CA ARG A 25 -15.98 1.14 -13.05
C ARG A 25 -15.30 1.07 -11.66
N PRO A 26 -15.71 1.91 -10.69
CA PRO A 26 -15.28 1.80 -9.30
C PRO A 26 -15.98 0.64 -8.57
N ARG A 27 -15.26 -0.09 -7.71
CA ARG A 27 -15.82 -1.00 -6.70
C ARG A 27 -15.30 -0.58 -5.32
N ASN A 28 -16.15 -0.76 -4.31
CA ASN A 28 -16.18 0.06 -3.09
C ASN A 28 -15.11 -0.17 -2.01
N ASP A 29 -14.15 -1.10 -2.13
CA ASP A 29 -13.50 -1.59 -0.88
C ASP A 29 -11.98 -1.72 -0.85
N ARG A 30 -11.24 -1.21 -1.83
CA ARG A 30 -9.77 -1.34 -1.80
C ARG A 30 -9.04 -0.06 -2.17
N THR A 31 -9.02 0.90 -1.24
CA THR A 31 -8.08 2.02 -1.31
C THR A 31 -6.65 1.48 -1.23
N GLY A 32 -5.80 1.83 -2.20
CA GLY A 32 -4.36 1.53 -2.16
C GLY A 32 -3.92 0.12 -2.55
N ARG A 33 -4.81 -0.74 -3.09
CA ARG A 33 -4.43 -2.08 -3.61
C ARG A 33 -4.80 -2.22 -5.09
N ARG A 34 -3.82 -2.65 -5.90
CA ARG A 34 -4.05 -3.12 -7.27
C ARG A 34 -4.79 -4.45 -7.20
N LEU A 35 -5.96 -4.54 -7.84
CA LEU A 35 -6.78 -5.76 -7.78
C LEU A 35 -6.23 -6.85 -8.70
N SER A 36 -5.53 -6.51 -9.79
CA SER A 36 -5.02 -7.51 -10.74
C SER A 36 -4.04 -8.49 -10.10
N ASP A 37 -3.24 -8.05 -9.13
CA ASP A 37 -2.20 -8.87 -8.54
C ASP A 37 -1.97 -8.61 -7.04
N GLY A 38 -2.86 -7.85 -6.41
CA GLY A 38 -2.84 -7.65 -4.97
C GLY A 38 -1.72 -6.77 -4.44
N ARG A 39 -0.96 -6.08 -5.30
CA ARG A 39 0.11 -5.15 -4.90
C ARG A 39 -0.44 -3.88 -4.26
N SER A 40 0.15 -3.42 -3.17
CA SER A 40 -0.31 -2.22 -2.47
C SER A 40 0.68 -1.06 -2.56
N TRP A 41 0.15 0.15 -2.68
CA TRP A 41 0.89 1.41 -2.61
C TRP A 41 -0.05 2.55 -2.16
N ILE A 42 0.51 3.59 -1.55
CA ILE A 42 -0.22 4.81 -1.15
C ILE A 42 0.59 6.06 -1.50
N GLU A 43 -0.10 7.13 -1.87
CA GLU A 43 0.50 8.46 -2.09
C GLU A 43 0.38 9.28 -0.79
N GLY A 44 1.48 9.91 -0.38
CA GLY A 44 1.50 10.77 0.80
C GLY A 44 2.73 10.59 1.68
N THR A 45 2.68 11.20 2.87
CA THR A 45 3.70 11.06 3.90
C THR A 45 3.51 9.76 4.68
N ILE A 46 4.55 9.34 5.39
CA ILE A 46 4.45 8.16 6.26
C ILE A 46 3.42 8.31 7.36
N SER A 47 3.26 9.53 7.93
CA SER A 47 2.23 9.82 8.92
C SER A 47 0.83 9.53 8.37
N ALA A 48 0.54 10.04 7.16
CA ALA A 48 -0.72 9.78 6.49
C ALA A 48 -0.90 8.29 6.17
N ALA A 49 0.17 7.59 5.76
CA ALA A 49 0.09 6.14 5.53
C ALA A 49 -0.25 5.37 6.81
N VAL A 50 0.35 5.73 7.95
CA VAL A 50 0.07 5.12 9.26
C VAL A 50 -1.37 5.39 9.71
N GLU A 51 -1.89 6.60 9.50
CA GLU A 51 -3.31 6.92 9.71
C GLU A 51 -4.24 6.07 8.83
N ASN A 52 -3.78 5.69 7.63
CA ASN A 52 -4.47 4.77 6.72
C ASN A 52 -4.16 3.27 7.03
N GLY A 53 -3.60 2.97 8.20
CA GLY A 53 -3.40 1.60 8.69
C GLY A 53 -2.11 0.92 8.25
N TRP A 54 -1.21 1.63 7.56
CA TRP A 54 0.13 1.10 7.27
C TRP A 54 0.98 1.04 8.54
N SER A 55 1.99 0.20 8.53
CA SER A 55 2.99 0.13 9.61
C SER A 55 4.40 0.04 9.05
N ILE A 56 5.37 0.49 9.84
CA ILE A 56 6.78 0.23 9.60
C ILE A 56 7.28 -0.75 10.66
N ASN A 57 8.00 -1.79 10.25
CA ASN A 57 8.64 -2.71 11.18
C ASN A 57 9.99 -2.16 11.69
N SER A 58 10.62 -2.85 12.63
CA SER A 58 11.94 -2.47 13.18
C SER A 58 13.07 -2.44 12.14
N GLU A 59 12.90 -3.10 10.99
CA GLU A 59 13.85 -3.10 9.87
C GLU A 59 13.61 -1.96 8.88
N GLY A 60 12.62 -1.10 9.10
CA GLY A 60 12.26 -0.01 8.20
C GLY A 60 11.39 -0.43 7.01
N LYS A 61 10.85 -1.66 6.98
CA LYS A 61 9.94 -2.15 5.93
C LYS A 61 8.53 -1.60 6.13
N HIS A 62 7.93 -1.12 5.05
CA HIS A 62 6.57 -0.64 4.95
C HIS A 62 5.61 -1.80 4.68
N ILE A 63 4.62 -1.94 5.54
CA ILE A 63 3.66 -3.04 5.51
C ILE A 63 2.27 -2.43 5.35
N CYS A 64 1.53 -2.87 4.33
CA CYS A 64 0.16 -2.42 4.13
C CYS A 64 -0.80 -3.10 5.12
N PRO A 65 -1.99 -2.52 5.36
CA PRO A 65 -2.95 -3.05 6.34
C PRO A 65 -3.28 -4.53 6.15
N VAL A 66 -3.38 -4.97 4.90
CA VAL A 66 -3.70 -6.37 4.54
C VAL A 66 -2.55 -7.31 4.91
N CYS A 67 -1.31 -6.98 4.55
CA CYS A 67 -0.16 -7.82 4.92
C CYS A 67 0.05 -7.82 6.43
N LYS A 68 -0.24 -6.71 7.11
CA LYS A 68 -0.21 -6.63 8.58
C LYS A 68 -1.23 -7.58 9.22
N GLU A 69 -2.47 -7.60 8.73
CA GLU A 69 -3.52 -8.50 9.23
C GLU A 69 -3.13 -9.97 9.04
N HIS A 70 -2.55 -10.33 7.89
CA HIS A 70 -2.06 -11.69 7.64
C HIS A 70 -0.93 -12.10 8.60
N MET A 71 -0.04 -11.18 8.98
CA MET A 71 1.05 -11.45 9.93
C MET A 71 0.57 -11.58 11.39
N GLN A 72 -0.63 -11.11 11.73
CA GLN A 72 -1.20 -11.20 13.09
C GLN A 72 -2.06 -12.45 13.30
N LEU A 73 -2.35 -13.19 12.23
CA LEU A 73 -3.14 -14.43 12.25
C LEU A 73 -2.27 -15.70 12.29
N GLU A 74 -0.94 -15.55 12.33
CA GLU A 74 0.05 -16.61 12.56
C GLU A 74 0.56 -16.56 14.00
#